data_AF-A0A1G1GGF5-F1
#
_entry.id   AF-A0A1G1GGF5-F1
#
_cell.length_a   1.000
_cell.length_b   1.000
_cell.length_c   1.000
_cell.angle_alpha   90.00
_cell.angle_beta   90.00
_cell.angle_gamma   90.00
#
_symmetry.space_group_name_H-M   'P 1'
#
loop_
_entity.id
_entity.type
_entity.pdbx_description
1 polymer ?
#
loop_
_entity_poly.entity_id
_entity_poly.type
_entity_poly.pdbx_seq_one_letter_code
_entity_poly.pdbx_strand_id
1 'polypeptide(L)' 'MKTFIVQIYTCEKNDARNLVGVAEEVGGEWKKAFTNPDDLLKIMIYKEMKKETDENVSP' A
#
# COMPACT_ATOMS: atom_id res chain seq x y z
N MET A 1 -10.49 -1.91 10.04
CA MET A 1 -9.89 -2.36 8.77
C MET A 1 -9.88 -1.21 7.78
N LYS A 2 -8.74 -0.92 7.15
CA LYS A 2 -8.66 0.02 6.03
C LYS A 2 -8.86 -0.74 4.72
N THR A 3 -9.57 -0.14 3.79
CA THR A 3 -9.81 -0.71 2.46
C THR A 3 -8.93 -0.02 1.46
N PHE A 4 -8.26 -0.80 0.60
CA PHE A 4 -7.40 -0.28 -0.45
C PHE A 4 -7.88 -0.77 -1.81
N ILE A 5 -7.83 0.12 -2.80
CA ILE A 5 -7.91 -0.23 -4.22
C ILE A 5 -6.48 -0.42 -4.70
N VAL A 6 -6.18 -1.61 -5.21
CA VAL A 6 -4.84 -1.95 -5.73
C VAL A 6 -4.94 -2.12 -7.24
N GLN A 7 -4.23 -1.29 -7.98
CA GLN A 7 -4.11 -1.37 -9.43
C GLN A 7 -2.77 -2.03 -9.76
N ILE A 8 -2.81 -3.19 -10.41
CA ILE A 8 -1.64 -3.97 -10.78
C ILE A 8 -1.45 -3.86 -12.30
N TYR A 9 -0.26 -3.43 -12.69
CA TYR A 9 0.21 -3.33 -14.05
C TYR A 9 1.32 -4.38 -14.26
N THR A 10 1.11 -5.28 -15.21
CA THR A 10 2.13 -6.25 -15.62
C THR A 10 2.75 -5.78 -16.92
N CYS A 11 4.08 -5.62 -16.93
CA CYS A 11 4.80 -5.11 -18.10
C CYS A 11 5.01 -6.19 -19.17
N GLU A 12 5.14 -7.47 -18.77
CA GLU A 12 5.33 -8.58 -19.70
C GLU A 12 4.49 -9.81 -19.36
N LYS A 13 3.98 -10.45 -20.41
CA LYS A 13 3.26 -11.72 -20.33
C LYS A 13 4.28 -12.81 -19.94
N ASN A 14 4.28 -13.22 -18.67
CA ASN A 14 5.08 -14.28 -18.04
C ASN A 14 6.26 -13.86 -17.13
N ASP A 15 6.44 -12.58 -16.80
CA ASP A 15 7.37 -12.21 -15.71
C ASP A 15 6.65 -11.61 -14.51
N ALA A 16 6.25 -12.50 -13.58
CA ALA A 16 5.58 -12.13 -12.33
C ALA A 16 6.46 -11.30 -11.38
N ARG A 17 7.77 -11.17 -11.66
CA ARG A 17 8.71 -10.40 -10.83
C ARG A 17 8.60 -8.90 -11.02
N ASN A 18 8.06 -8.45 -12.15
CA ASN A 18 7.87 -7.02 -12.45
C ASN A 18 6.42 -6.59 -12.15
N LEU A 19 6.04 -6.67 -10.87
CA LEU A 19 4.73 -6.26 -10.38
C LEU A 19 4.73 -4.75 -10.10
N VAL A 20 4.40 -3.93 -11.09
CA VAL A 20 4.26 -2.49 -10.89
C VAL A 20 2.81 -2.18 -10.56
N GLY A 21 2.56 -1.32 -9.59
CA GLY A 21 1.19 -1.01 -9.22
C GLY A 21 1.06 0.24 -8.38
N VAL A 22 -0.19 0.59 -8.10
CA VAL A 22 -0.53 1.71 -7.23
C VAL A 22 -1.59 1.25 -6.24
N ALA A 23 -1.36 1.54 -4.96
CA ALA A 23 -2.32 1.34 -3.89
C ALA A 23 -2.92 2.70 -3.48
N GLU A 24 -4.24 2.74 -3.38
CA GLU A 24 -5.02 3.91 -3.01
C GLU A 24 -5.97 3.55 -1.87
N GLU A 25 -6.02 4.38 -0.83
CA GLU A 25 -6.92 4.16 0.31
C GLU A 25 -8.33 4.67 0.01
N VAL A 26 -9.33 3.82 0.23
CA VAL A 26 -10.74 4.21 0.02
C VAL A 26 -11.11 5.28 1.05
N GLY A 27 -11.54 6.44 0.56
CA GLY A 27 -11.95 7.58 1.39
C GLY A 27 -10.78 8.37 1.99
N GLY A 28 -9.54 8.10 1.55
CA GLY A 28 -8.36 8.88 1.90
C GLY A 28 -7.71 9.51 0.67
N GLU A 29 -6.86 10.52 0.89
CA GLU A 29 -6.07 11.15 -0.18
C GLU A 29 -4.76 10.40 -0.45
N TRP A 30 -4.53 9.28 0.24
CA TRP A 30 -3.25 8.59 0.23
C TRP A 30 -3.15 7.60 -0.93
N LYS A 31 -2.10 7.78 -1.74
CA LYS A 31 -1.80 6.96 -2.91
C LYS A 31 -0.30 6.71 -3.01
N LYS A 32 0.12 5.47 -3.23
CA LYS A 32 1.54 5.10 -3.32
C LYS A 32 1.79 4.01 -4.35
N ALA A 33 2.84 4.18 -5.14
CA ALA A 33 3.28 3.19 -6.12
C ALA A 33 4.13 2.09 -5.45
N PHE A 34 4.11 0.89 -6.01
CA PHE A 34 4.95 -0.25 -5.65
C PHE A 34 5.47 -0.95 -6.90
N THR A 35 6.61 -1.63 -6.78
CA THR A 35 7.24 -2.37 -7.88
C THR A 35 7.43 -3.86 -7.57
N ASN A 36 7.04 -4.29 -6.37
CA ASN A 36 7.08 -5.67 -5.90
C ASN A 36 6.07 -5.90 -4.76
N PRO A 37 5.75 -7.16 -4.42
CA PRO A 37 4.81 -7.48 -3.34
C PRO A 37 5.23 -6.99 -1.94
N ASP A 38 6.53 -6.98 -1.62
CA ASP A 38 7.01 -6.53 -0.32
C ASP A 38 6.77 -5.04 -0.09
N ASP A 39 6.89 -4.23 -1.14
CA ASP A 39 6.58 -2.81 -1.11
C ASP A 39 5.08 -2.55 -0.93
N LEU A 40 4.23 -3.37 -1.56
CA LEU A 40 2.78 -3.33 -1.31
C LEU A 40 2.45 -3.69 0.14
N LEU A 41 3.10 -4.70 0.70
CA LEU A 41 2.89 -5.10 2.10
C LEU A 41 3.33 -3.99 3.06
N LYS A 42 4.49 -3.37 2.84
CA LYS A 42 4.94 -2.20 3.60
C LYS A 42 3.96 -1.04 3.53
N ILE A 43 3.38 -0.78 2.34
CA ILE A 43 2.34 0.23 2.14
C ILE A 43 1.13 -0.04 3.05
N MET A 44 0.67 -1.29 3.10
CA MET A 44 -0.50 -1.68 3.89
C MET A 44 -0.23 -1.62 5.41
N ILE A 45 0.96 -2.03 5.86
CA ILE A 45 1.34 -2.10 7.28
C ILE A 45 1.80 -0.73 7.82
N TYR A 46 2.51 0.08 7.02
CA TYR A 46 3.07 1.37 7.47
C TYR A 46 2.00 2.31 8.03
N LYS A 47 0.76 2.24 7.50
CA LYS A 47 -0.33 3.06 8.00
C LYS A 47 -0.99 2.50 9.27
N GLU A 48 -0.78 1.25 9.63
CA GLU A 48 -1.17 0.73 10.95
C GLU A 48 -0.21 1.26 12.03
N MET A 49 1.10 1.20 11.78
CA MET A 49 2.11 1.72 12.73
C MET A 49 1.98 3.24 12.99
N LYS A 50 1.64 4.04 11.97
CA LYS A 50 1.38 5.48 12.17
C LYS A 50 0.14 5.75 13.01
N LYS A 51 -0.92 4.93 12.88
CA LYS A 51 -2.13 5.07 13.71
C LYS A 51 -1.84 4.72 15.18
N GLU A 52 -1.12 3.63 15.43
CA GLU A 52 -0.77 3.22 16.79
C GLU A 52 0.10 4.25 17.52
N THR A 53 0.93 5.00 16.79
CA THR A 53 1.78 6.04 17.38
C THR A 53 1.01 7.32 17.68
N ASP A 54 0.07 7.74 16.82
CA ASP A 54 -0.78 8.92 17.09
C ASP A 54 -1.83 8.64 18.20
N GLU A 55 -2.34 7.41 18.30
CA GLU A 55 -3.33 7.01 19.32
C GLU A 55 -2.71 6.85 20.72
N ASN A 56 -1.39 6.63 20.84
CA ASN A 56 -0.66 6.55 22.11
C ASN A 56 0.04 7.86 22.53
N VAL A 57 -0.14 8.96 21.77
CA VAL A 57 0.45 10.29 22.07
C VAL A 57 -0.64 11.33 22.41
N SER A 58 -1.86 10.90 22.76
CA SER A 58 -2.84 11.78 23.40
C SER A 58 -2.73 11.72 24.93
N PRO A 59 -2.43 12.84 25.62
CA PRO A 59 -2.39 12.94 27.10
C PRO A 59 -3.77 12.87 27.76
#